data_AF-A0A098GHW1-F1
#
_entry.id   AF-A0A098GHW1-F1
#
_cell.length_a   1.000
_cell.length_b   1.000
_cell.length_c   1.000
_cell.angle_alpha   90.00
_cell.angle_beta   90.00
_cell.angle_gamma   90.00
#
_symmetry.space_group_name_H-M   'P 1'
#
loop_
_entity.id
_entity.type
_entity.pdbx_description
1 polymer ?
#
loop_
_entity_poly.entity_id
_entity_poly.type
_entity_poly.pdbx_seq_one_letter_code
_entity_poly.pdbx_strand_id
1 'polypeptide(L)'
;MVETQSGKPFLFINAVDKDLHDNILRLDQKLKGFLAEINVKLEAIDGDELELKEERKEQLLLLSEEIKKAISGIKNLVNTVLEDGLTSSEFAEMNRENLDSLREGFKQSLEKISKMREEF
;
A
#
# COMPACT_ATOMS: atom_id res chain seq x y z
N MET A 1 15.36 24.91 34.51
CA MET A 1 15.59 23.64 33.79
C MET A 1 14.31 23.38 33.04
N VAL A 2 14.33 23.49 31.70
CA VAL A 2 13.16 23.19 30.87
C VAL A 2 13.23 21.70 30.59
N GLU A 3 12.31 20.93 31.15
CA GLU A 3 12.14 19.53 30.78
C GLU A 3 11.74 19.50 29.30
N THR A 4 12.70 19.17 28.44
CA THR A 4 12.42 18.75 27.07
C THR A 4 11.60 17.47 27.17
N GLN A 5 10.28 17.57 26.99
CA GLN A 5 9.42 16.41 26.79
C GLN A 5 9.88 15.72 25.50
N SER A 6 10.79 14.75 25.62
CA SER A 6 11.18 13.90 24.51
C SER A 6 9.94 13.14 24.05
N GLY A 7 9.44 13.45 22.84
CA GLY A 7 8.40 12.66 22.20
C GLY A 7 8.86 11.20 22.16
N LYS A 8 7.97 10.26 22.50
CA LYS A 8 8.22 8.81 22.45
C LYS A 8 8.19 8.33 20.99
N PRO A 9 8.79 7.18 20.65
CA PRO A 9 8.77 6.69 19.29
C PRO A 9 7.33 6.32 18.92
N PHE A 10 6.92 6.67 17.70
CA PHE A 10 5.61 6.32 17.16
C PHE A 10 5.72 5.80 15.73
N LEU A 11 4.74 5.00 15.32
CA LEU A 11 4.66 4.52 13.95
C LEU A 11 4.18 5.63 13.02
N PHE A 12 4.70 5.66 11.80
CA PHE A 12 4.27 6.57 10.74
C PHE A 12 2.74 6.60 10.57
N ILE A 13 2.10 5.44 10.63
CA ILE A 13 0.64 5.34 10.46
C ILE A 13 -0.15 6.06 11.56
N ASN A 14 0.45 6.26 12.74
CA ASN A 14 -0.14 7.02 13.85
C ASN A 14 0.19 8.52 13.79
N ALA A 15 1.03 8.92 12.84
CA ALA A 15 1.48 10.29 12.64
C ALA A 15 0.63 11.06 11.62
N VAL A 16 -0.01 10.32 10.72
CA VAL A 16 -0.73 10.88 9.57
C VAL A 16 -2.17 11.20 9.93
N ASP A 17 -2.78 12.09 9.15
CA ASP A 17 -4.21 12.37 9.27
C ASP A 17 -5.05 11.14 8.90
N LYS A 18 -6.32 11.19 9.33
CA LYS A 18 -7.27 10.11 9.13
C LYS A 18 -7.51 9.76 7.66
N ASP A 19 -7.51 10.73 6.74
CA ASP A 19 -7.77 10.46 5.33
C ASP A 19 -6.60 9.70 4.71
N LEU A 20 -5.36 10.14 4.96
CA LEU A 20 -4.17 9.41 4.50
C LEU A 20 -4.09 8.02 5.15
N HIS A 21 -4.34 7.91 6.45
CA HIS A 21 -4.43 6.63 7.16
C HIS A 21 -5.41 5.66 6.48
N ASP A 22 -6.65 6.10 6.27
CA ASP A 22 -7.71 5.26 5.71
C ASP A 22 -7.41 4.89 4.25
N ASN A 23 -6.80 5.79 3.47
CA ASN A 23 -6.40 5.51 2.08
C ASN A 23 -5.26 4.49 2.00
N ILE A 24 -4.28 4.53 2.91
CA ILE A 24 -3.21 3.52 3.01
C ILE A 24 -3.81 2.14 3.27
N LEU A 25 -4.66 2.02 4.30
CA LEU A 25 -5.28 0.74 4.67
C LEU A 25 -6.20 0.22 3.58
N ARG A 26 -6.97 1.10 2.93
CA ARG A 26 -7.84 0.73 1.81
C ARG A 26 -7.03 0.22 0.61
N LEU A 27 -5.88 0.84 0.31
CA LEU A 27 -5.03 0.39 -0.78
C LEU A 27 -4.44 -1.00 -0.49
N ASP A 28 -3.93 -1.22 0.72
CA ASP A 28 -3.44 -2.54 1.15
C ASP A 28 -4.53 -3.62 1.03
N GLN A 29 -5.75 -3.34 1.49
CA GLN A 29 -6.88 -4.26 1.35
C GLN A 29 -7.23 -4.56 -0.11
N LYS A 30 -7.29 -3.54 -0.98
CA LYS A 30 -7.59 -3.74 -2.40
C LYS A 30 -6.50 -4.55 -3.11
N LEU A 31 -5.23 -4.27 -2.83
CA LEU A 31 -4.10 -5.03 -3.37
C LEU A 31 -4.17 -6.51 -2.95
N LYS A 32 -4.47 -6.79 -1.67
CA LYS A 32 -4.65 -8.17 -1.18
C LYS A 32 -5.82 -8.88 -1.85
N GLY A 33 -6.95 -8.18 -2.04
CA GLY A 33 -8.10 -8.72 -2.77
C GLY A 33 -7.73 -9.05 -4.21
N PHE A 34 -7.05 -8.13 -4.90
CA PHE A 34 -6.64 -8.34 -6.28
C PHE A 34 -5.62 -9.48 -6.43
N LEU A 35 -4.68 -9.61 -5.48
CA LEU A 35 -3.75 -10.74 -5.44
C LEU A 35 -4.48 -12.08 -5.29
N ALA A 36 -5.51 -12.14 -4.44
CA ALA A 36 -6.31 -13.34 -4.26
C ALA A 36 -7.04 -13.72 -5.57
N GLU A 37 -7.63 -12.74 -6.26
CA GLU A 37 -8.27 -12.96 -7.56
C GLU A 37 -7.29 -13.48 -8.62
N ILE A 38 -6.07 -12.91 -8.68
CA ILE A 38 -5.01 -13.39 -9.59
C ILE A 38 -4.61 -14.83 -9.28
N ASN A 39 -4.44 -15.18 -8.00
CA ASN A 39 -4.08 -16.54 -7.61
C ASN A 39 -5.15 -17.56 -8.02
N VAL A 40 -6.43 -17.24 -7.84
CA VAL A 40 -7.54 -18.11 -8.30
C VAL A 40 -7.49 -18.28 -9.82
N LYS A 41 -7.21 -17.22 -10.58
CA LYS A 41 -7.07 -17.31 -12.05
C LYS A 41 -5.85 -18.16 -12.47
N LEU A 42 -4.73 -18.05 -11.76
CA LEU A 42 -3.54 -18.88 -11.99
C LEU A 42 -3.83 -20.36 -11.71
N GLU A 43 -4.51 -20.68 -10.61
CA GLU A 43 -4.92 -22.05 -10.28
C GLU A 43 -5.87 -22.64 -11.33
N ALA A 44 -6.82 -21.85 -11.82
CA ALA A 44 -7.73 -22.26 -12.90
C ALA A 44 -6.97 -22.52 -14.22
N ILE A 45 -5.92 -21.73 -14.50
CA ILE A 45 -5.07 -21.96 -15.67
C ILE A 45 -4.27 -23.27 -15.53
N ASP A 46 -3.80 -23.59 -14.33
CA ASP A 46 -3.04 -24.83 -14.11
C ASP A 46 -3.92 -26.09 -14.17
N GLY A 47 -5.24 -25.96 -14.03
CA GLY A 47 -6.20 -27.06 -14.07
C GLY A 47 -6.79 -27.42 -15.45
N ASP A 48 -6.56 -26.63 -16.49
CA ASP A 48 -7.19 -26.79 -17.83
C ASP A 48 -6.09 -27.06 -18.90
N GLU A 49 -6.20 -28.13 -19.68
CA GLU A 49 -5.18 -28.62 -20.66
C GLU A 49 -5.12 -27.83 -22.00
N LEU A 50 -5.36 -26.52 -22.01
CA LEU A 50 -5.38 -25.73 -23.27
C LEU A 50 -4.01 -25.10 -23.59
N GLU A 51 -3.53 -25.28 -24.82
CA GLU A 51 -2.21 -24.80 -25.31
C GLU A 51 -2.03 -23.26 -25.32
N LEU A 52 -3.10 -22.46 -25.23
CA LEU A 52 -3.06 -20.99 -25.35
C LEU A 52 -2.75 -20.25 -24.03
N LYS A 53 -2.08 -20.89 -23.07
CA LYS A 53 -2.08 -20.49 -21.66
C LYS A 53 -0.79 -19.87 -21.12
N GLU A 54 0.35 -20.13 -21.75
CA GLU A 54 1.63 -19.73 -21.16
C GLU A 54 1.79 -18.21 -21.06
N GLU A 55 1.44 -17.48 -22.12
CA GLU A 55 1.55 -16.01 -22.12
C GLU A 55 0.63 -15.37 -21.08
N ARG A 56 -0.63 -15.83 -20.99
CA ARG A 56 -1.57 -15.31 -19.99
C ARG A 56 -1.14 -15.65 -18.56
N LYS A 57 -0.59 -16.84 -18.35
CA LYS A 57 -0.02 -17.27 -17.07
C LYS A 57 1.17 -16.41 -16.69
N GLU A 58 2.09 -16.16 -17.61
CA GLU A 58 3.26 -15.31 -17.38
C GLU A 58 2.85 -13.88 -17.01
N GLN A 59 1.90 -13.28 -17.73
CA GLN A 59 1.34 -11.97 -17.41
C GLN A 59 0.74 -11.91 -16.00
N LEU A 60 -0.02 -12.93 -15.61
CA LEU A 60 -0.61 -13.04 -14.28
C LEU A 60 0.45 -13.19 -13.18
N LEU A 61 1.50 -13.98 -13.43
CA LEU A 61 2.62 -14.14 -12.52
C LEU A 61 3.36 -12.81 -12.31
N LEU A 62 3.70 -12.11 -13.39
CA LEU A 62 4.35 -10.80 -13.33
C LEU A 62 3.52 -9.79 -12.53
N LEU A 63 2.21 -9.73 -12.81
CA LEU A 63 1.30 -8.84 -12.08
C LEU A 63 1.21 -9.21 -10.59
N SER A 64 1.17 -10.51 -10.27
CA SER A 64 1.14 -10.97 -8.88
C SER A 64 2.38 -10.52 -8.10
N GLU A 65 3.56 -10.57 -8.73
CA GLU A 65 4.81 -10.16 -8.11
C GLU A 65 4.88 -8.65 -7.88
N GLU A 66 4.42 -7.85 -8.85
CA GLU A 66 4.31 -6.40 -8.69
C GLU A 66 3.36 -6.02 -7.53
N ILE A 67 2.21 -6.70 -7.42
CA ILE A 67 1.27 -6.48 -6.32
C ILE A 67 1.87 -6.89 -4.97
N LYS A 68 2.60 -8.02 -4.89
CA LYS A 68 3.30 -8.43 -3.66
C LYS A 68 4.33 -7.39 -3.23
N LYS A 69 5.11 -6.82 -4.16
CA LYS A 69 6.05 -5.73 -3.88
C LYS A 69 5.32 -4.51 -3.34
N ALA A 70 4.20 -4.11 -3.94
CA ALA A 70 3.41 -2.98 -3.48
C ALA A 70 2.87 -3.18 -2.05
N ILE A 71 2.32 -4.37 -1.75
CA ILE A 71 1.87 -4.72 -0.39
C ILE A 71 3.03 -4.67 0.62
N SER A 72 4.19 -5.19 0.24
CA SER A 72 5.40 -5.13 1.08
C SER A 72 5.84 -3.69 1.34
N GLY A 73 5.82 -2.83 0.31
CA GLY A 73 6.11 -1.41 0.44
C GLY A 73 5.17 -0.70 1.42
N ILE A 74 3.86 -0.96 1.34
CA ILE A 74 2.88 -0.40 2.29
C ILE A 74 3.16 -0.90 3.71
N LYS A 75 3.42 -2.20 3.88
CA LYS A 75 3.78 -2.77 5.20
C LYS A 75 5.01 -2.11 5.79
N ASN A 76 6.04 -1.87 4.98
CA ASN A 76 7.25 -1.18 5.46
C ASN A 76 6.95 0.26 5.85
N LEU A 77 6.17 0.98 5.04
CA LEU A 77 5.77 2.35 5.33
C LEU A 77 5.01 2.46 6.66
N VAL A 78 3.96 1.64 6.87
CA VAL A 78 3.14 1.73 8.09
C VAL A 78 3.90 1.35 9.36
N ASN A 79 4.89 0.46 9.24
CA ASN A 79 5.74 0.02 10.35
C ASN A 79 7.00 0.89 10.52
N THR A 80 7.13 1.97 9.76
CA THR A 80 8.25 2.90 9.92
C THR A 80 8.13 3.56 11.29
N VAL A 81 9.17 3.41 12.11
CA VAL A 81 9.30 4.08 13.41
C VAL A 81 9.84 5.49 13.16
N LEU A 82 9.15 6.50 13.65
CA LEU A 82 9.59 7.89 13.64
C LEU A 82 10.30 8.18 14.97
N GLU A 83 11.52 8.73 14.88
CA GLU A 83 12.44 8.93 16.01
C GLU A 83 11.95 9.96 17.04
N ASP A 84 12.57 9.88 18.23
CA ASP A 84 12.25 10.68 19.41
C ASP A 84 12.57 12.17 19.22
N GLY A 85 11.73 13.01 19.84
CA GLY A 85 11.90 14.47 19.88
C GLY A 85 10.85 15.27 19.09
N LEU A 86 9.99 14.60 18.32
CA LEU A 86 8.80 15.19 17.72
C LEU A 86 7.54 14.47 18.21
N THR A 87 6.46 15.20 18.38
CA THR A 87 5.11 14.65 18.50
C THR A 87 4.54 14.32 17.11
N SER A 88 3.51 13.46 17.04
CA SER A 88 2.78 13.20 15.80
C SER A 88 2.31 14.48 15.09
N SER A 89 1.87 15.48 15.87
CA SER A 89 1.39 16.76 15.33
C SER A 89 2.53 17.58 14.72
N GLU A 90 3.69 17.62 15.37
CA GLU A 90 4.86 18.35 14.85
C GLU A 90 5.40 17.68 13.59
N PHE A 91 5.46 16.35 13.56
CA PHE A 91 5.80 15.61 12.35
C PHE A 91 4.85 15.94 11.20
N ALA A 92 3.54 15.91 11.45
CA ALA A 92 2.53 16.18 10.43
C ALA A 92 2.64 17.60 9.87
N GLU A 93 2.86 18.59 10.73
CA GLU A 93 3.00 19.99 10.30
C GLU A 93 4.30 20.20 9.52
N MET A 94 5.42 19.67 10.01
CA MET A 94 6.73 19.76 9.33
C MET A 94 6.74 19.10 7.95
N ASN A 95 5.91 18.08 7.75
CA ASN A 95 5.86 17.29 6.52
C ASN A 95 4.58 17.48 5.72
N ARG A 96 3.81 18.54 5.99
CA ARG A 96 2.46 18.71 5.44
C ARG A 96 2.39 18.57 3.92
N GLU A 97 3.26 19.25 3.17
CA GLU A 97 3.29 19.19 1.70
C GLU A 97 3.61 17.77 1.18
N ASN A 98 4.53 17.08 1.87
CA ASN A 98 4.90 15.70 1.53
C ASN A 98 3.73 14.74 1.83
N LEU A 99 3.04 14.92 2.95
CA LEU A 99 1.88 14.12 3.34
C LEU A 99 0.69 14.37 2.41
N ASP A 100 0.46 15.61 2.00
CA ASP A 100 -0.57 15.96 1.01
C ASP A 100 -0.26 15.31 -0.35
N SER A 101 0.99 15.37 -0.80
CA SER A 101 1.43 14.70 -2.03
C SER A 101 1.28 13.19 -1.95
N LEU A 102 1.64 12.61 -0.80
CA LEU A 102 1.50 11.17 -0.54
C LEU A 102 0.02 10.76 -0.56
N ARG A 103 -0.86 11.55 0.05
CA ARG A 103 -2.31 11.33 0.06
C ARG A 103 -2.88 11.27 -1.35
N GLU A 104 -2.53 12.23 -2.20
CA GLU A 104 -2.95 12.21 -3.60
C GLU A 104 -2.37 11.02 -4.37
N GLY A 105 -1.13 10.63 -4.08
CA GLY A 105 -0.53 9.41 -4.62
C GLY A 105 -1.31 8.14 -4.26
N PHE A 106 -1.78 8.02 -3.01
CA PHE A 106 -2.63 6.90 -2.58
C PHE A 106 -4.00 6.92 -3.25
N LYS A 107 -4.64 8.09 -3.39
CA LYS A 107 -5.92 8.22 -4.12
C LYS A 107 -5.81 7.79 -5.58
N GLN A 108 -4.78 8.29 -6.28
CA GLN A 108 -4.52 7.90 -7.67
C GLN A 108 -4.26 6.39 -7.79
N SER A 109 -3.53 5.82 -6.84
CA SER A 109 -3.27 4.38 -6.81
C SER A 109 -4.55 3.56 -6.60
N LEU A 110 -5.44 4.01 -5.71
CA LEU A 110 -6.76 3.41 -5.50
C LEU A 110 -7.62 3.45 -6.77
N GLU A 111 -7.59 4.55 -7.52
CA GLU A 111 -8.29 4.67 -8.80
C GLU A 111 -7.71 3.73 -9.85
N LYS A 112 -6.39 3.72 -10.01
CA LYS A 112 -5.68 2.84 -10.96
C LYS A 112 -6.00 1.37 -10.71
N ILE A 113 -5.95 0.92 -9.45
CA ILE A 113 -6.29 -0.46 -9.09
C ILE A 113 -7.75 -0.79 -9.36
N SER A 114 -8.65 0.17 -9.14
CA SER A 114 -10.08 -0.07 -9.42
C SER A 114 -10.30 -0.27 -10.91
N LYS A 115 -9.67 0.56 -11.75
CA LYS A 115 -9.70 0.42 -13.22
C LYS A 115 -9.07 -0.90 -13.68
N MET A 116 -7.87 -1.23 -13.17
CA MET A 116 -7.21 -2.48 -13.52
C MET A 116 -8.07 -3.69 -13.18
N ARG A 117 -8.76 -3.69 -12.04
CA ARG A 117 -9.68 -4.77 -11.66
C ARG A 117 -10.91 -4.85 -12.56
N GLU A 118 -11.42 -3.73 -13.06
CA GLU A 118 -12.56 -3.70 -14.00
C GLU A 118 -12.19 -4.24 -15.39
N GLU A 119 -10.94 -4.06 -15.81
CA GLU A 119 -10.40 -4.61 -17.06
C GLU A 119 -9.98 -6.09 -16.95
N PHE A 120 -10.03 -6.67 -15.74
CA PHE A 120 -9.52 -8.00 -15.41
C PHE A 120 -10.56 -9.11 -15.39
#